data_AF-A0A6M0JZS1-F1
#
_entry.id   AF-A0A6M0JZS1-F1
#
_cell.length_a   1.000
_cell.length_b   1.000
_cell.length_c   1.000
_cell.angle_alpha   90.00
_cell.angle_beta   90.00
_cell.angle_gamma   90.00
#
_symmetry.space_group_name_H-M   'P 1'
#
loop_
_entity.id
_entity.type
_entity.pdbx_description
1 polymer ?
#
loop_
_entity_poly.entity_id
_entity_poly.type
_entity_poly.pdbx_seq_one_letter_code
_entity_poly.pdbx_strand_id
1 'polypeptide(L)'
;MASRGNNILSSEELEYIQQLFAQPEQESEDEVGGWLRVSEDAAGLLEAFSESPRIELQAGWQGHRLRFPLKPRARMDTGEMTLEVGVPEILEGGERSRSWRVPLESEQEMRLVDQSGRLERPRVVNLSYTGMAIEQSAEHLPELDQPLTDLRLVLPGEAEFVRLLGYVVRHTRLDDKKVQLGIRFEPLEDETRDMLGRYILRRHKELQASTR
;
A
#
# COMPACT_ATOMS: atom_id res chain seq x y z
N MET A 1 -20.25 -63.43 8.60
CA MET A 1 -19.68 -62.48 7.62
C MET A 1 -19.39 -61.18 8.35
N ALA A 2 -18.13 -60.86 8.58
CA ALA A 2 -17.70 -59.62 9.22
C ALA A 2 -16.80 -58.86 8.24
N SER A 3 -17.23 -57.68 7.82
CA SER A 3 -16.44 -56.74 7.03
C SER A 3 -15.28 -56.25 7.90
N ARG A 4 -14.05 -56.67 7.58
CA ARG A 4 -12.84 -56.14 8.20
C ARG A 4 -12.52 -54.81 7.50
N GLY A 5 -12.67 -53.72 8.26
CA GLY A 5 -12.28 -52.38 7.84
C GLY A 5 -10.83 -52.39 7.37
N ASN A 6 -10.64 -51.95 6.13
CA ASN A 6 -9.35 -51.81 5.48
C ASN A 6 -8.64 -50.61 6.13
N ASN A 7 -7.82 -50.85 7.15
CA ASN A 7 -7.00 -49.82 7.78
C ASN A 7 -5.74 -49.65 6.91
N ILE A 8 -5.89 -48.92 5.81
CA ILE A 8 -4.90 -48.82 4.72
C ILE A 8 -3.70 -47.94 5.09
N LEU A 9 -3.72 -47.25 6.24
CA LEU A 9 -2.65 -46.35 6.65
C LEU A 9 -2.16 -46.72 8.05
N SER A 10 -0.85 -46.90 8.19
CA SER A 10 -0.20 -47.02 9.49
C SER A 10 -0.18 -45.67 10.22
N SER A 11 -0.05 -45.71 11.55
CA SER A 11 -0.01 -44.49 12.38
C SER A 11 1.15 -43.56 11.99
N GLU A 12 2.29 -44.13 11.59
CA GLU A 12 3.47 -43.38 11.12
C GLU A 12 3.21 -42.70 9.76
N GLU A 13 2.52 -43.36 8.83
CA GLU A 13 2.14 -42.76 7.55
C GLU A 13 1.11 -41.64 7.73
N LEU A 14 0.19 -41.79 8.68
CA LEU A 14 -0.76 -40.75 9.06
C LEU A 14 -0.06 -39.54 9.69
N GLU A 15 0.96 -39.76 10.51
CA GLU A 15 1.80 -38.70 11.08
C GLU A 15 2.61 -37.97 10.00
N TYR A 16 3.17 -38.72 9.04
CA TYR A 16 3.91 -38.15 7.92
C TYR A 16 3.02 -37.31 7.00
N ILE A 17 1.81 -37.81 6.68
CA ILE A 17 0.80 -37.05 5.92
C ILE A 17 0.38 -35.80 6.70
N GLN A 18 0.16 -35.91 8.02
CA GLN A 18 -0.14 -34.77 8.85
C GLN A 18 0.99 -33.75 8.90
N GLN A 19 2.26 -34.16 8.86
CA GLN A 19 3.40 -33.24 8.76
C GLN A 19 3.53 -32.59 7.38
N LEU A 20 3.15 -33.28 6.31
CA LEU A 20 3.09 -32.75 4.94
C LEU A 20 1.98 -31.69 4.76
N PHE A 21 0.85 -31.86 5.45
CA PHE A 21 -0.28 -30.91 5.43
C PHE A 21 -0.25 -29.90 6.59
N ALA A 22 0.55 -30.14 7.62
CA ALA A 22 0.98 -29.13 8.59
C ALA A 22 2.11 -28.29 7.98
N GLN A 23 1.88 -27.77 6.78
CA GLN A 23 2.46 -26.48 6.47
C GLN A 23 1.97 -25.56 7.58
N PRO A 24 2.83 -24.79 8.26
CA PRO A 24 2.31 -23.64 8.95
C PRO A 24 1.51 -22.89 7.90
N GLU A 25 0.24 -22.61 8.19
CA GLU A 25 -0.34 -21.36 7.74
C GLU A 25 0.59 -20.28 8.32
N GLN A 26 1.76 -20.10 7.70
CA GLN A 26 2.26 -18.78 7.46
C GLN A 26 1.06 -18.17 6.75
N GLU A 27 0.27 -17.41 7.52
CA GLU A 27 -0.23 -16.15 7.04
C GLU A 27 0.93 -15.56 6.23
N SER A 28 0.98 -15.92 4.95
CA SER A 28 1.88 -15.32 4.01
C SER A 28 1.43 -13.88 4.12
N GLU A 29 2.24 -13.04 4.77
CA GLU A 29 2.17 -11.60 4.61
C GLU A 29 1.83 -11.41 3.14
N ASP A 30 0.60 -10.95 2.87
CA ASP A 30 0.02 -10.93 1.54
C ASP A 30 1.14 -10.54 0.56
N GLU A 31 1.69 -11.48 -0.22
CA GLU A 31 2.62 -11.13 -1.27
C GLU A 31 1.76 -10.37 -2.28
N VAL A 32 1.65 -9.06 -2.06
CA VAL A 32 1.00 -8.13 -2.97
C VAL A 32 1.98 -7.93 -4.11
N GLY A 33 2.09 -8.98 -4.92
CA GLY A 33 3.05 -9.10 -6.00
C GLY A 33 2.71 -10.33 -6.83
N GLY A 34 2.46 -10.12 -8.12
CA GLY A 34 2.17 -11.19 -9.08
C GLY A 34 2.97 -10.98 -10.35
N TRP A 35 3.12 -12.04 -11.15
CA TRP A 35 3.78 -11.97 -12.44
C TRP A 35 2.76 -12.16 -13.54
N LEU A 36 2.74 -11.24 -14.50
CA LEU A 36 2.01 -11.45 -15.75
C LEU A 36 2.99 -12.01 -16.79
N ARG A 37 2.66 -13.20 -17.31
CA ARG A 37 3.37 -13.78 -18.44
C ARG A 37 2.85 -13.16 -19.73
N VAL A 38 3.76 -12.70 -20.57
CA VAL A 38 3.45 -12.21 -21.92
C VAL A 38 3.79 -13.32 -22.91
N SER A 39 2.91 -13.57 -23.87
CA SER A 39 3.12 -14.56 -24.92
C SER A 39 4.22 -14.11 -25.91
N GLU A 40 4.86 -15.08 -26.57
CA GLU A 40 5.99 -14.81 -27.48
C GLU A 40 5.62 -13.91 -28.68
N ASP A 41 4.37 -13.97 -29.14
CA ASP A 41 3.81 -13.11 -30.19
C ASP A 41 3.61 -11.65 -29.74
N ALA A 42 3.68 -11.38 -28.45
CA ALA A 42 3.62 -10.06 -27.83
C ALA A 42 4.99 -9.58 -27.31
N ALA A 43 6.10 -10.19 -27.74
CA ALA A 43 7.45 -9.77 -27.33
C ALA A 43 7.74 -8.29 -27.67
N GLY A 44 7.26 -7.79 -28.82
CA GLY A 44 7.38 -6.37 -29.20
C GLY A 44 6.59 -5.43 -28.27
N LEU A 45 5.58 -5.94 -27.55
CA LEU A 45 4.84 -5.16 -26.55
C LEU A 45 5.70 -4.92 -25.30
N LEU A 46 6.47 -5.92 -24.86
CA LEU A 46 7.39 -5.79 -23.72
C LEU A 46 8.56 -4.84 -24.03
N GLU A 47 9.05 -4.84 -25.26
CA GLU A 47 10.06 -3.87 -25.72
C GLU A 47 9.48 -2.44 -25.72
N ALA A 48 8.28 -2.24 -26.30
CA ALA A 48 7.56 -0.97 -26.24
C ALA A 48 7.24 -0.51 -24.80
N PHE A 49 7.04 -1.46 -23.88
CA PHE A 49 6.85 -1.21 -22.46
C PHE A 49 8.13 -0.76 -21.76
N SER A 50 9.29 -1.28 -22.15
CA SER A 50 10.58 -0.82 -21.62
C SER A 50 10.86 0.66 -21.95
N GLU A 51 10.28 1.17 -23.04
CA GLU A 51 10.37 2.58 -23.45
C GLU A 51 9.28 3.47 -22.84
N SER A 52 8.23 2.87 -22.24
CA SER A 52 7.13 3.62 -21.63
C SER A 52 7.45 4.00 -20.19
N PRO A 53 7.30 5.28 -19.82
CA PRO A 53 7.63 5.74 -18.47
C PRO A 53 6.65 5.22 -17.39
N ARG A 54 5.44 4.76 -17.77
CA ARG A 54 4.44 4.21 -16.84
C ARG A 54 3.53 3.19 -17.52
N ILE A 55 3.53 1.96 -17.03
CA ILE A 55 2.58 0.91 -17.40
C ILE A 55 1.81 0.54 -16.14
N GLU A 56 0.49 0.45 -16.26
CA GLU A 56 -0.38 0.20 -15.12
C GLU A 56 -1.49 -0.78 -15.50
N LEU A 57 -1.82 -1.73 -14.62
CA LEU A 57 -3.02 -2.56 -14.71
C LEU A 57 -4.13 -1.91 -13.89
N GLN A 58 -5.37 -1.91 -14.40
CA GLN A 58 -6.53 -1.39 -13.67
C GLN A 58 -7.59 -2.48 -13.45
N ALA A 59 -8.15 -2.51 -12.24
CA ALA A 59 -9.22 -3.44 -11.87
C ALA A 59 -10.28 -2.75 -11.00
N GLY A 60 -11.53 -3.19 -11.08
CA GLY A 60 -12.59 -2.78 -10.15
C GLY A 60 -12.69 -3.73 -8.96
N TRP A 61 -12.82 -3.22 -7.74
CA TRP A 61 -12.96 -4.03 -6.53
C TRP A 61 -13.72 -3.28 -5.43
N GLN A 62 -14.79 -3.88 -4.89
CA GLN A 62 -15.63 -3.30 -3.82
C GLN A 62 -16.03 -1.83 -4.08
N GLY A 63 -16.47 -1.50 -5.30
CA GLY A 63 -16.84 -0.12 -5.68
C GLY A 63 -15.68 0.86 -5.82
N HIS A 64 -14.43 0.41 -5.63
CA HIS A 64 -13.20 1.16 -5.85
C HIS A 64 -12.50 0.69 -7.12
N ARG A 65 -11.55 1.50 -7.60
CA ARG A 65 -10.65 1.12 -8.70
C ARG A 65 -9.24 0.94 -8.16
N LEU A 66 -8.62 -0.19 -8.46
CA LEU A 66 -7.24 -0.50 -8.16
C LEU A 66 -6.36 -0.20 -9.38
N ARG A 67 -5.19 0.38 -9.15
CA ARG A 67 -4.21 0.74 -10.18
C ARG A 67 -2.85 0.20 -9.80
N PHE A 68 -2.45 -0.90 -10.43
CA PHE A 68 -1.21 -1.61 -10.14
C PHE A 68 -0.11 -1.11 -11.07
N PRO A 69 1.02 -0.58 -10.56
CA PRO A 69 2.17 -0.31 -11.40
C PRO A 69 2.75 -1.62 -11.92
N LEU A 70 3.13 -1.67 -13.19
CA LEU A 70 3.81 -2.81 -13.79
C LEU A 70 5.27 -2.45 -14.07
N LYS A 71 6.20 -3.30 -13.64
CA LYS A 71 7.63 -3.12 -13.89
C LYS A 71 8.17 -4.28 -14.72
N PRO A 72 8.75 -4.02 -15.90
CA PRO A 72 9.45 -5.04 -16.65
C PRO A 72 10.63 -5.59 -15.85
N ARG A 73 10.74 -6.92 -15.77
CA ARG A 73 11.88 -7.62 -15.16
C ARG A 73 12.28 -8.76 -16.08
N ALA A 74 13.58 -9.02 -16.18
CA ALA A 74 14.07 -10.27 -16.75
C ALA A 74 14.17 -11.32 -15.64
N ARG A 75 13.63 -12.52 -15.84
CA ARG A 75 13.87 -13.61 -14.88
C ARG A 75 15.34 -14.05 -14.99
N MET A 76 16.01 -14.18 -13.84
CA MET A 76 17.44 -14.50 -13.79
C MET A 76 17.75 -15.92 -14.31
N ASP A 77 16.79 -16.83 -14.25
CA ASP A 77 16.93 -18.25 -14.62
C ASP A 77 16.66 -18.52 -16.11
N THR A 78 15.65 -17.88 -16.69
CA THR A 78 15.22 -18.14 -18.07
C THR A 78 15.58 -17.02 -19.05
N GLY A 79 15.91 -15.83 -18.56
CA GLY A 79 16.01 -14.62 -19.39
C GLY A 79 14.67 -14.16 -19.97
N GLU A 80 13.56 -14.80 -19.57
CA GLU A 80 12.21 -14.42 -20.00
C GLU A 80 11.85 -13.05 -19.40
N MET A 81 11.35 -12.16 -20.24
CA MET A 81 10.85 -10.87 -19.80
C MET A 81 9.45 -11.05 -19.21
N THR A 82 9.29 -10.62 -17.95
CA THR A 82 8.03 -10.64 -17.20
C THR A 82 7.65 -9.23 -16.76
N LEU A 83 6.38 -9.07 -16.36
CA LEU A 83 5.90 -7.86 -15.70
C LEU A 83 5.65 -8.17 -14.23
N GLU A 84 6.42 -7.54 -13.36
CA GLU A 84 6.20 -7.50 -11.93
C GLU A 84 5.02 -6.58 -11.64
N VAL A 85 3.99 -7.10 -10.98
CA VAL A 85 2.84 -6.32 -10.52
C VAL A 85 3.19 -5.74 -9.15
N GLY A 86 3.31 -4.42 -9.05
CA GLY A 86 3.53 -3.73 -7.78
C GLY A 86 2.24 -3.48 -7.00
N VAL A 87 2.39 -2.84 -5.84
CA VAL A 87 1.30 -2.59 -4.91
C VAL A 87 0.29 -1.58 -5.51
N PRO A 88 -1.02 -1.86 -5.50
CA PRO A 88 -2.00 -1.00 -6.14
C PRO A 88 -2.24 0.30 -5.38
N GLU A 89 -2.39 1.38 -6.13
CA GLU A 89 -3.11 2.55 -5.63
C GLU A 89 -4.62 2.28 -5.67
N ILE A 90 -5.30 2.58 -4.56
CA ILE A 90 -6.75 2.50 -4.44
C ILE A 90 -7.33 3.87 -4.78
N LEU A 91 -8.28 3.89 -5.71
CA LEU A 91 -8.98 5.09 -6.16
C LEU A 91 -10.46 5.01 -5.80
N GLU A 92 -11.00 6.14 -5.36
CA GLU A 92 -12.43 6.33 -5.07
C GLU A 92 -13.04 7.44 -5.95
N GLY A 93 -14.35 7.38 -6.16
CA GLY A 93 -15.13 8.38 -6.91
C GLY A 93 -15.32 8.07 -8.41
N GLY A 94 -16.23 8.83 -9.03
CA GLY A 94 -16.63 8.72 -10.45
C GLY A 94 -15.65 9.40 -11.42
N GLU A 95 -16.13 10.32 -12.28
CA GLU A 95 -15.34 10.95 -13.37
C GLU A 95 -14.01 11.59 -12.92
N ARG A 96 -13.91 12.05 -11.67
CA ARG A 96 -12.67 12.50 -11.04
C ARG A 96 -12.25 11.51 -9.97
N SER A 97 -11.58 10.43 -10.38
CA SER A 97 -11.00 9.46 -9.45
C SER A 97 -9.92 10.13 -8.60
N ARG A 98 -9.98 9.93 -7.30
CA ARG A 98 -8.98 10.42 -6.33
C ARG A 98 -8.40 9.25 -5.54
N SER A 99 -7.18 9.39 -5.06
CA SER A 99 -6.60 8.42 -4.13
C SER A 99 -7.53 8.25 -2.92
N TRP A 100 -7.89 7.01 -2.64
CA TRP A 100 -8.64 6.66 -1.44
C TRP A 100 -7.82 7.04 -0.21
N ARG A 101 -8.52 7.50 0.82
CA ARG A 101 -7.93 7.98 2.06
C ARG A 101 -8.26 7.02 3.18
N VAL A 102 -7.22 6.54 3.86
CA VAL A 102 -7.36 5.78 5.10
C VAL A 102 -7.96 6.72 6.15
N PRO A 103 -9.18 6.44 6.66
CA PRO A 103 -9.69 7.12 7.84
C PRO A 103 -8.92 6.60 9.07
N LEU A 104 -8.51 7.50 9.95
CA LEU A 104 -7.89 7.14 11.22
C LEU A 104 -8.96 7.10 12.31
N GLU A 105 -9.02 6.00 13.06
CA GLU A 105 -10.04 5.80 14.10
C GLU A 105 -9.62 6.46 15.43
N SER A 106 -8.32 6.64 15.64
CA SER A 106 -7.76 7.22 16.85
C SER A 106 -6.63 8.20 16.55
N GLU A 107 -6.48 9.23 17.41
CA GLU A 107 -5.42 10.24 17.28
C GLU A 107 -4.01 9.66 17.44
N GLN A 108 -3.89 8.47 18.05
CA GLN A 108 -2.62 7.81 18.33
C GLN A 108 -2.24 6.74 17.31
N GLU A 109 -3.11 6.49 16.32
CA GLU A 109 -2.90 5.43 15.33
C GLU A 109 -1.66 5.69 14.48
N MET A 110 -1.35 6.95 14.18
CA MET A 110 -0.25 7.32 13.29
C MET A 110 0.50 8.55 13.81
N ARG A 111 1.83 8.49 13.80
CA ARG A 111 2.68 9.60 14.28
C ARG A 111 3.46 10.22 13.14
N LEU A 112 3.28 11.52 12.93
CA LEU A 112 4.11 12.31 12.05
C LEU A 112 5.12 13.12 12.85
N VAL A 113 6.39 13.04 12.47
CA VAL A 113 7.46 13.89 13.01
C VAL A 113 8.04 14.70 11.86
N ASP A 114 8.05 16.02 12.02
CA ASP A 114 8.78 16.91 11.12
C ASP A 114 10.10 17.31 11.76
N GLN A 115 11.22 16.86 11.20
CA GLN A 115 12.53 17.22 11.72
C GLN A 115 13.01 18.60 11.26
N SER A 116 12.33 19.21 10.28
CA SER A 116 12.63 20.59 9.86
C SER A 116 12.06 21.64 10.82
N GLY A 117 11.15 21.23 11.72
CA GLY A 117 10.56 22.10 12.74
C GLY A 117 9.51 23.07 12.18
N ARG A 118 8.95 22.81 11.00
CA ARG A 118 7.92 23.64 10.36
C ARG A 118 6.51 23.26 10.83
N LEU A 119 6.33 22.02 11.26
CA LEU A 119 5.09 21.54 11.83
C LEU A 119 5.18 21.43 13.35
N GLU A 120 4.15 21.93 14.03
CA GLU A 120 4.08 21.92 15.49
C GLU A 120 3.07 20.88 15.98
N ARG A 121 3.59 19.77 16.52
CA ARG A 121 2.80 18.64 17.05
C ARG A 121 1.69 18.19 16.07
N PRO A 122 2.05 17.88 14.81
CA PRO A 122 1.04 17.56 13.80
C PRO A 122 0.32 16.27 14.16
N ARG A 123 -1.01 16.30 14.11
CA ARG A 123 -1.86 15.12 14.20
C ARG A 123 -2.28 14.70 12.80
N VAL A 124 -2.05 13.45 12.42
CA VAL A 124 -2.54 12.94 11.13
C VAL A 124 -4.06 12.74 11.20
N VAL A 125 -4.78 13.21 10.19
CA VAL A 125 -6.24 13.08 10.06
C VAL A 125 -6.61 11.98 9.07
N ASN A 126 -5.91 11.97 7.93
CA ASN A 126 -6.05 10.93 6.92
C ASN A 126 -4.78 10.81 6.08
N LEU A 127 -4.59 9.64 5.48
CA LEU A 127 -3.46 9.30 4.64
C LEU A 127 -3.93 8.71 3.32
N SER A 128 -3.26 9.06 2.23
CA SER A 128 -3.46 8.47 0.91
C SER A 128 -2.11 8.23 0.23
N TYR A 129 -2.14 7.62 -0.94
CA TYR A 129 -0.96 7.35 -1.76
C TYR A 129 -0.19 8.62 -2.18
N THR A 130 -0.89 9.75 -2.32
CA THR A 130 -0.33 10.98 -2.91
C THR A 130 -0.22 12.14 -1.92
N GLY A 131 -0.64 11.92 -0.68
CA GLY A 131 -0.65 12.98 0.33
C GLY A 131 -1.35 12.58 1.61
N MET A 132 -1.35 13.51 2.57
CA MET A 132 -2.04 13.37 3.84
C MET A 132 -2.72 14.67 4.24
N ALA A 133 -3.64 14.59 5.18
CA ALA A 133 -4.12 15.75 5.92
C ALA A 133 -3.65 15.67 7.37
N ILE A 134 -3.23 16.81 7.90
CA ILE A 134 -2.81 16.94 9.30
C ILE A 134 -3.53 18.09 9.98
N GLU A 135 -3.68 18.03 11.29
CA GLU A 135 -4.11 19.11 12.16
C GLU A 135 -2.93 19.64 12.97
N GLN A 136 -2.84 20.96 13.13
CA GLN A 136 -1.88 21.60 14.01
C GLN A 136 -2.38 22.96 14.54
N SER A 137 -1.56 23.59 15.38
CA SER A 137 -1.81 24.95 15.88
C SER A 137 -1.94 25.97 14.75
N ALA A 138 -2.87 26.90 14.92
CA ALA A 138 -3.07 28.05 14.05
C ALA A 138 -2.03 29.16 14.21
N GLU A 139 -1.20 29.11 15.26
CA GLU A 139 -0.25 30.18 15.61
C GLU A 139 0.92 30.25 14.63
N HIS A 140 1.40 29.10 14.14
CA HIS A 140 2.51 29.00 13.20
C HIS A 140 2.10 28.17 11.99
N LEU A 141 1.68 28.87 10.93
CA LEU A 141 1.26 28.26 9.68
C LEU A 141 2.41 28.27 8.68
N PRO A 142 2.84 27.10 8.17
CA PRO A 142 3.61 27.02 6.94
C PRO A 142 2.90 27.78 5.82
N GLU A 143 3.65 28.34 4.88
CA GLU A 143 3.05 28.95 3.69
C GLU A 143 2.54 27.88 2.72
N LEU A 144 1.61 28.25 1.83
CA LEU A 144 1.26 27.38 0.71
C LEU A 144 2.47 27.17 -0.20
N ASP A 145 2.54 25.99 -0.80
CA ASP A 145 3.65 25.49 -1.62
C ASP A 145 5.01 25.46 -0.90
N GLN A 146 5.00 25.57 0.43
CA GLN A 146 6.20 25.46 1.23
C GLN A 146 6.66 23.99 1.32
N PRO A 147 7.94 23.69 1.01
CA PRO A 147 8.46 22.34 1.10
C PRO A 147 8.63 21.88 2.56
N LEU A 148 8.34 20.61 2.79
CA LEU A 148 8.51 19.88 4.05
C LEU A 148 9.45 18.68 3.77
N THR A 149 10.71 18.80 4.16
CA THR A 149 11.81 17.98 3.58
C THR A 149 12.33 16.83 4.45
N ASP A 150 11.88 16.69 5.71
CA ASP A 150 12.22 15.54 6.56
C ASP A 150 11.01 15.15 7.43
N LEU A 151 9.93 14.78 6.73
CA LEU A 151 8.74 14.21 7.36
C LEU A 151 8.98 12.72 7.59
N ARG A 152 8.77 12.26 8.82
CA ARG A 152 8.87 10.85 9.21
C ARG A 152 7.53 10.38 9.71
N LEU A 153 6.91 9.51 8.93
CA LEU A 153 5.61 8.93 9.23
C LEU A 153 5.79 7.53 9.81
N VAL A 154 5.40 7.34 11.06
CA VAL A 154 5.35 6.02 11.69
C VAL A 154 3.96 5.43 11.43
N LEU A 155 3.92 4.33 10.67
CA LEU A 155 2.71 3.60 10.37
C LEU A 155 2.43 2.58 11.50
N PRO A 156 1.18 2.38 11.92
CA PRO A 156 0.86 1.40 12.94
C PRO A 156 1.15 -0.03 12.46
N GLY A 157 1.78 -0.80 13.35
CA GLY A 157 2.23 -2.17 13.08
C GLY A 157 3.58 -2.25 12.34
N GLU A 158 4.13 -1.12 11.87
CA GLU A 158 5.42 -1.09 11.20
C GLU A 158 6.54 -0.65 12.17
N ALA A 159 7.68 -1.34 12.16
CA ALA A 159 8.81 -1.01 13.01
C ALA A 159 9.58 0.23 12.53
N GLU A 160 9.56 0.46 11.21
CA GLU A 160 10.26 1.56 10.55
C GLU A 160 9.34 2.72 10.21
N PHE A 161 9.94 3.88 9.91
CA PHE A 161 9.20 5.07 9.49
C PHE A 161 9.36 5.29 7.98
N VAL A 162 8.29 5.79 7.36
CA VAL A 162 8.28 6.26 5.98
C VAL A 162 8.88 7.66 5.95
N ARG A 163 9.95 7.86 5.17
CA ARG A 163 10.48 9.20 4.87
C ARG A 163 9.65 9.83 3.76
N LEU A 164 9.18 11.04 4.00
CA LEU A 164 8.33 11.77 3.07
C LEU A 164 8.91 13.17 2.82
N LEU A 165 8.78 13.58 1.57
CA LEU A 165 8.96 14.95 1.12
C LEU A 165 7.61 15.41 0.56
N GLY A 166 7.21 16.64 0.86
CA GLY A 166 5.94 17.15 0.37
C GLY A 166 5.80 18.65 0.48
N TYR A 167 4.64 19.14 0.05
CA TYR A 167 4.30 20.55 0.02
C TYR A 167 2.95 20.78 0.64
N VAL A 168 2.80 21.90 1.35
CA VAL A 168 1.50 22.33 1.85
C VAL A 168 0.67 22.90 0.71
N VAL A 169 -0.40 22.21 0.31
CA VAL A 169 -1.22 22.59 -0.85
C VAL A 169 -2.56 23.21 -0.45
N ARG A 170 -2.91 23.16 0.84
CA ARG A 170 -4.18 23.70 1.33
C ARG A 170 -4.13 23.98 2.82
N HIS A 171 -4.75 25.09 3.22
CA HIS A 171 -5.14 25.36 4.60
C HIS A 171 -6.65 25.30 4.74
N THR A 172 -7.14 24.76 5.84
CA THR A 172 -8.55 24.76 6.19
C THR A 172 -8.68 25.10 7.66
N ARG A 173 -9.22 26.27 7.97
CA ARG A 173 -9.45 26.70 9.35
C ARG A 173 -10.50 25.77 9.98
N LEU A 174 -10.18 25.20 11.14
CA LEU A 174 -11.15 24.39 11.90
C LEU A 174 -11.79 25.25 13.00
N ASP A 175 -10.96 25.99 13.73
CA ASP A 175 -11.37 26.98 14.73
C ASP A 175 -10.29 28.08 14.87
N ASP A 176 -10.36 28.93 15.90
CA ASP A 176 -9.40 30.01 16.13
C ASP A 176 -7.97 29.54 16.45
N LYS A 177 -7.83 28.31 16.97
CA LYS A 177 -6.57 27.73 17.45
C LYS A 177 -6.07 26.57 16.61
N LYS A 178 -6.90 26.01 15.72
CA LYS A 178 -6.58 24.83 14.92
C LYS A 178 -6.77 25.08 13.43
N VAL A 179 -5.83 24.55 12.67
CA VAL A 179 -5.88 24.46 11.22
C VAL A 179 -5.73 23.00 10.80
N GLN A 180 -6.34 22.63 9.69
CA GLN A 180 -6.01 21.43 8.94
C GLN A 180 -5.17 21.82 7.71
N LEU A 181 -4.03 21.18 7.54
CA LEU A 181 -3.17 21.31 6.37
C LEU A 181 -3.35 20.10 5.45
N GLY A 182 -3.49 20.35 4.15
CA GLY A 182 -3.35 19.33 3.13
C GLY A 182 -1.90 19.30 2.64
N ILE A 183 -1.25 18.15 2.77
CA ILE A 183 0.13 17.93 2.31
C ILE A 183 0.10 17.00 1.11
N ARG A 184 0.68 17.43 0.00
CA ARG A 184 0.91 16.60 -1.19
C ARG A 184 2.34 16.08 -1.16
N PHE A 185 2.52 14.78 -1.38
CA PHE A 185 3.86 14.20 -1.45
C PHE A 185 4.53 14.49 -2.78
N GLU A 186 5.85 14.60 -2.74
CA GLU A 186 6.65 14.34 -3.93
C GLU A 186 6.55 12.87 -4.35
N PRO A 187 6.90 12.55 -5.61
CA PRO A 187 7.03 11.17 -6.05
C PRO A 187 7.90 10.37 -5.06
N LEU A 188 7.30 9.35 -4.47
CA LEU A 188 8.00 8.48 -3.53
C LEU A 188 8.92 7.51 -4.27
N GLU A 189 10.05 7.18 -3.67
CA GLU A 189 10.88 6.07 -4.09
C GLU A 189 10.12 4.76 -4.00
N ASP A 190 10.49 3.79 -4.83
CA ASP A 190 9.76 2.53 -5.02
C ASP A 190 9.50 1.77 -3.71
N GLU A 191 10.52 1.60 -2.87
CA GLU A 191 10.40 0.90 -1.59
C GLU A 191 9.47 1.62 -0.61
N THR A 192 9.63 2.95 -0.51
CA THR A 192 8.79 3.82 0.32
C THR A 192 7.33 3.79 -0.16
N ARG A 193 7.13 3.79 -1.48
CA ARG A 193 5.83 3.72 -2.13
C ARG A 193 5.16 2.37 -1.88
N ASP A 194 5.89 1.27 -1.97
CA ASP A 194 5.36 -0.07 -1.74
C ASP A 194 5.00 -0.28 -0.27
N MET A 195 5.85 0.16 0.66
CA MET A 195 5.56 0.13 2.10
C MET A 195 4.27 0.90 2.43
N LEU A 196 4.17 2.16 1.99
CA LEU A 196 2.95 2.97 2.17
C LEU A 196 1.73 2.30 1.53
N GLY A 197 1.92 1.75 0.33
CA GLY A 197 0.89 1.06 -0.42
C GLY A 197 0.32 -0.15 0.28
N ARG A 198 1.19 -1.02 0.81
CA ARG A 198 0.79 -2.25 1.49
C ARG A 198 -0.02 -1.91 2.73
N TYR A 199 0.41 -0.90 3.48
CA TYR A 199 -0.33 -0.39 4.62
C TYR A 199 -1.74 0.09 4.22
N ILE A 200 -1.85 0.94 3.19
CA ILE A 200 -3.15 1.45 2.72
C ILE A 200 -4.05 0.31 2.24
N LEU A 201 -3.51 -0.66 1.49
CA LEU A 201 -4.26 -1.81 1.01
C LEU A 201 -4.75 -2.71 2.15
N ARG A 202 -3.90 -2.97 3.14
CA ARG A 202 -4.25 -3.73 4.35
C ARG A 202 -5.41 -3.05 5.09
N ARG A 203 -5.30 -1.75 5.39
CA ARG A 203 -6.39 -0.99 6.06
C ARG A 203 -7.67 -0.97 5.23
N HIS A 204 -7.57 -0.89 3.91
CA HIS A 204 -8.75 -0.96 3.04
C HIS A 204 -9.46 -2.32 3.16
N LYS A 205 -8.71 -3.43 3.05
CA LYS A 205 -9.24 -4.79 3.24
C LYS A 205 -9.94 -4.94 4.59
N GLU A 206 -9.32 -4.49 5.68
CA GLU A 206 -9.88 -4.54 7.04
C GLU A 206 -11.20 -3.79 7.15
N LEU A 207 -11.27 -2.55 6.64
CA LEU A 207 -12.49 -1.74 6.68
C LEU A 207 -13.62 -2.36 5.83
N GLN A 208 -13.30 -2.91 4.67
CA GLN A 208 -14.28 -3.62 3.84
C GLN A 208 -14.80 -4.90 4.50
N ALA A 209 -13.96 -5.60 5.25
CA ALA A 209 -14.36 -6.79 6.00
C ALA A 209 -15.28 -6.42 7.18
N SER A 210 -14.98 -5.33 7.90
CA SER A 210 -15.78 -4.87 9.05
C SER A 210 -17.17 -4.32 8.69
N THR A 211 -17.40 -3.99 7.41
CA THR A 211 -18.69 -3.45 6.92
C THR A 211 -19.64 -4.56 6.47
N ARG A 212 -19.20 -5.83 6.43
CA ARG A 212 -20.02 -7.00 6.07
C ARG A 212 -20.61 -7.68 7.29
#